data_AF-A0A646KAB5-F1
#
_entry.id   AF-A0A646KAB5-F1
#
_cell.length_a   1.000
_cell.length_b   1.000
_cell.length_c   1.000
_cell.angle_alpha   90.00
_cell.angle_beta   90.00
_cell.angle_gamma   90.00
#
_symmetry.space_group_name_H-M   'P 1'
#
loop_
_entity.id
_entity.type
_entity.pdbx_description
1 polymer ?
#
loop_
_entity_poly.entity_id
_entity_poly.type
_entity_poly.pdbx_seq_one_letter_code
_entity_poly.pdbx_strand_id
1 'polypeptide(L)'
;MGDWEVAEPIGAGGWATVYAGRSAHDRTDDTDRTDSTDRTDDTDPTPRPHDQDGDRAPVRGEVALKVMPTAGLAPRQARGVAEAARREVELARRTGHPRLVRLLDSLVLSAPERPSLDGAIVLVMERARCSLRDLLDGGVTEAEGGRLIGGICEGLAHLHRTGWVHTDLKPENVLIGADGSVKLSDFGLATELTGTHGHAPPMGTLDYLPPERWRAPLGDLGMQVRPTADIWALGIVIHEVFASGASPFPGATPAARGAAVQEYAAGRAPLRMDTAVPEFWRVLAADCLAPTHTARAAHTAESLFERIAAQEGGREEPTPRSRAIRVWRRTRVAFLAVTVCGAAGAAIWSYAGEEGPSAPSDASDELPAQIRVFNAERGCQDRADRDPQCSLGLAIDPMRPYTAENVVPTRVWHGDVLDIDCQIPRGQSIIDEEDLESTRWFRVRVPHADAQARAWLPAVRTKDRPALPRCPLPTPTR
;
A
#
# COMPACT_ATOMS: atom_id res chain seq x y z
N MET A 1 11.27 -23.95 -0.40
CA MET A 1 11.69 -22.56 -0.62
C MET A 1 12.88 -22.31 0.30
N GLY A 2 14.11 -22.51 -0.20
CA GLY A 2 15.25 -22.74 0.70
C GLY A 2 14.96 -23.95 1.62
N ASP A 3 15.21 -23.78 2.91
CA ASP A 3 15.01 -24.79 3.96
C ASP A 3 13.54 -24.91 4.46
N TRP A 4 12.58 -24.33 3.74
CA TRP A 4 11.16 -24.31 4.15
C TRP A 4 10.27 -25.10 3.18
N GLU A 5 9.46 -26.01 3.72
CA GLU A 5 8.38 -26.71 2.99
C GLU A 5 7.14 -25.81 2.95
N VAL A 6 6.56 -25.62 1.77
CA VAL A 6 5.35 -24.79 1.56
C VAL A 6 4.12 -25.67 1.68
N ALA A 7 3.17 -25.28 2.52
CA ALA A 7 1.91 -25.97 2.70
C ALA A 7 0.78 -25.20 1.98
N GLU A 8 -0.32 -24.92 2.68
CA GLU A 8 -1.50 -24.26 2.12
C GLU A 8 -1.38 -22.73 2.07
N PRO A 9 -2.07 -22.06 1.12
CA PRO A 9 -2.21 -20.61 1.14
C PRO A 9 -3.07 -20.18 2.34
N ILE A 10 -2.61 -19.18 3.07
CA ILE A 10 -3.28 -18.65 4.28
C ILE A 10 -3.68 -17.18 4.13
N GLY A 11 -3.27 -16.53 3.04
CA GLY A 11 -3.66 -15.17 2.71
C GLY A 11 -3.15 -14.73 1.35
N ALA A 12 -3.81 -13.76 0.74
CA ALA A 12 -3.36 -13.14 -0.50
C ALA A 12 -3.63 -11.63 -0.45
N GLY A 13 -2.69 -10.85 -0.99
CA GLY A 13 -2.76 -9.39 -1.06
C GLY A 13 -2.24 -8.88 -2.40
N GLY A 14 -2.28 -7.55 -2.59
CA GLY A 14 -2.07 -6.92 -3.91
C GLY A 14 -0.74 -7.25 -4.60
N TRP A 15 0.30 -7.64 -3.86
CA TRP A 15 1.64 -7.92 -4.41
C TRP A 15 2.24 -9.25 -3.90
N ALA A 16 1.50 -9.99 -3.08
CA ALA A 16 2.03 -11.14 -2.36
C ALA A 16 0.97 -12.20 -2.10
N THR A 17 1.43 -13.45 -1.99
CA THR A 17 0.64 -14.55 -1.44
C THR A 17 1.37 -15.11 -0.22
N VAL A 18 0.63 -15.33 0.86
CA VAL A 18 1.16 -15.85 2.11
C VAL A 18 0.77 -17.32 2.24
N TYR A 19 1.75 -18.17 2.51
CA TYR A 19 1.57 -19.61 2.69
C TYR A 19 1.96 -20.01 4.11
N ALA A 20 1.32 -21.03 4.65
CA ALA A 20 1.87 -21.76 5.79
C ALA A 20 3.14 -22.48 5.34
N GLY A 21 4.13 -22.55 6.22
CA GLY A 21 5.37 -23.28 5.97
C GLY A 21 5.88 -24.01 7.20
N ARG A 22 6.77 -24.98 6.98
CA ARG A 22 7.46 -25.74 8.02
C ARG A 22 8.95 -25.85 7.73
N SER A 23 9.78 -25.94 8.77
CA SER A 23 11.21 -26.20 8.57
C SER A 23 11.39 -27.60 7.97
N ALA A 24 12.19 -27.71 6.91
CA ALA A 24 12.54 -28.98 6.29
C ALA A 24 13.40 -29.87 7.21
N HIS A 25 14.05 -29.28 8.23
CA HIS A 25 14.90 -29.99 9.18
C HIS A 25 14.15 -30.66 10.34
N ASP A 26 12.93 -30.22 10.69
CA ASP A 26 12.17 -30.81 11.80
C ASP A 26 11.63 -32.22 11.49
N ARG A 27 11.71 -32.69 10.24
CA ARG A 27 11.30 -34.04 9.83
C ARG A 27 12.26 -35.15 10.31
N THR A 28 13.52 -34.83 10.55
CA THR A 28 14.52 -35.85 10.94
C THR A 28 14.41 -36.28 12.40
N ASP A 29 13.76 -35.49 13.26
CA ASP A 29 13.64 -35.82 14.70
C ASP A 29 12.36 -36.60 15.04
N ASP A 30 11.33 -36.55 14.17
CA ASP A 30 10.05 -37.24 14.41
C ASP A 30 10.03 -38.68 13.85
N THR A 31 11.04 -39.07 13.07
CA THR A 31 11.18 -40.43 12.52
C THR A 31 12.01 -41.37 13.40
N ASP A 32 12.69 -40.87 14.45
CA ASP A 32 13.56 -41.69 15.31
C ASP A 32 12.90 -42.09 16.66
N ARG A 33 11.57 -41.90 16.77
CA ARG A 33 10.80 -42.21 17.99
C ARG A 33 9.75 -43.32 17.84
N THR A 34 9.93 -44.21 16.86
CA THR A 34 9.10 -45.42 16.70
C THR A 34 9.92 -46.67 16.40
N ASP A 35 10.82 -47.07 17.31
CA ASP A 35 11.09 -48.50 17.46
C ASP A 35 11.67 -48.84 18.85
N SER A 36 10.80 -48.96 19.85
CA SER A 36 10.89 -50.03 20.84
C SER A 36 9.65 -50.01 21.71
N THR A 37 8.78 -51.00 21.54
CA THR A 37 8.21 -51.73 22.68
C THR A 37 7.57 -53.01 22.17
N ASP A 38 8.13 -54.08 22.72
CA ASP A 38 7.76 -55.47 22.54
C ASP A 38 6.35 -55.74 23.07
N ARG A 39 5.73 -56.75 22.47
CA ARG A 39 4.38 -57.27 22.70
C ARG A 39 4.15 -57.73 24.14
N THR A 40 2.93 -57.51 24.66
CA THR A 40 2.07 -58.57 25.26
C THR A 40 0.61 -58.13 25.37
N ASP A 41 -0.28 -59.07 25.06
CA ASP A 41 -1.75 -59.15 25.26
C ASP A 41 -2.27 -58.63 26.62
N ASP A 42 -3.50 -58.07 26.68
CA ASP A 42 -4.75 -58.84 26.98
C ASP A 42 -5.98 -57.93 27.31
N THR A 43 -7.17 -58.33 26.80
CA THR A 43 -8.57 -58.10 27.28
C THR A 43 -9.29 -56.72 27.43
N ASP A 44 -10.28 -56.49 26.54
CA ASP A 44 -11.73 -56.13 26.70
C ASP A 44 -12.22 -54.80 27.39
N PRO A 45 -13.46 -54.28 27.16
CA PRO A 45 -13.69 -52.91 26.70
C PRO A 45 -14.70 -52.10 27.55
N THR A 46 -14.65 -50.76 27.53
CA THR A 46 -15.84 -49.93 27.81
C THR A 46 -15.75 -48.57 27.10
N PRO A 47 -16.83 -48.06 26.47
CA PRO A 47 -16.80 -46.78 25.76
C PRO A 47 -17.43 -45.66 26.60
N ARG A 48 -16.78 -44.49 26.69
CA ARG A 48 -17.39 -43.19 27.06
C ARG A 48 -16.64 -42.01 26.42
N PRO A 49 -17.32 -40.86 26.24
CA PRO A 49 -17.35 -40.17 24.95
C PRO A 49 -16.68 -38.79 24.94
N HIS A 50 -16.44 -38.29 23.73
CA HIS A 50 -16.28 -36.88 23.35
C HIS A 50 -15.33 -36.03 24.20
N ASP A 51 -14.09 -35.91 23.76
CA ASP A 51 -13.34 -34.67 23.91
C ASP A 51 -13.18 -34.01 22.54
N GLN A 52 -13.62 -32.77 22.50
CA GLN A 52 -13.43 -31.80 21.44
C GLN A 52 -11.93 -31.49 21.40
N ASP A 53 -11.31 -31.62 20.23
CA ASP A 53 -9.92 -31.22 20.03
C ASP A 53 -9.81 -29.70 20.19
N GLY A 54 -9.44 -29.31 21.41
CA GLY A 54 -8.94 -28.00 21.77
C GLY A 54 -7.47 -27.83 21.38
N ASP A 55 -7.15 -26.57 21.08
CA ASP A 55 -5.94 -25.92 21.57
C ASP A 55 -4.61 -26.64 21.29
N ARG A 56 -4.22 -26.70 20.02
CA ARG A 56 -2.82 -26.92 19.66
C ARG A 56 -2.04 -25.61 19.86
N ALA A 57 -1.24 -25.57 20.92
CA ALA A 57 -0.13 -24.65 21.05
C ALA A 57 0.70 -24.63 19.75
N PRO A 58 1.26 -23.49 19.30
CA PRO A 58 1.96 -23.41 18.04
C PRO A 58 3.16 -24.35 18.05
N VAL A 59 3.13 -25.31 17.12
CA VAL A 59 4.17 -26.31 16.92
C VAL A 59 5.46 -25.56 16.60
N ARG A 60 6.53 -25.80 17.39
CA ARG A 60 7.88 -25.34 17.05
C ARG A 60 8.18 -25.80 15.62
N GLY A 61 8.28 -24.85 14.68
CA GLY A 61 8.54 -25.15 13.27
C GLY A 61 7.55 -24.54 12.27
N GLU A 62 6.38 -24.06 12.69
CA GLU A 62 5.42 -23.44 11.76
C GLU A 62 5.70 -21.94 11.51
N VAL A 63 5.75 -21.56 10.23
CA VAL A 63 6.04 -20.20 9.77
C VAL A 63 5.01 -19.71 8.75
N ALA A 64 4.98 -18.40 8.53
CA ALA A 64 4.28 -17.79 7.42
C ALA A 64 5.30 -17.36 6.35
N LEU A 65 5.09 -17.81 5.11
CA LEU A 65 5.94 -17.51 3.96
C LEU A 65 5.22 -16.51 3.06
N LYS A 66 5.59 -15.23 3.13
CA LYS A 66 5.06 -14.19 2.23
C LYS A 66 5.89 -14.17 0.96
N VAL A 67 5.32 -14.70 -0.11
CA VAL A 67 5.94 -14.81 -1.43
C VAL A 67 5.50 -13.63 -2.28
N MET A 68 6.46 -12.89 -2.81
CA MET A 68 6.27 -11.72 -3.66
C MET A 68 6.90 -11.99 -5.03
N PRO A 69 6.12 -12.48 -6.00
CA PRO A 69 6.60 -12.73 -7.35
C PRO A 69 7.07 -11.43 -8.02
N THR A 70 8.19 -11.51 -8.72
CA THR A 70 8.72 -10.39 -9.53
C THR A 70 8.70 -10.72 -11.03
N ALA A 71 8.63 -12.00 -11.38
CA ALA A 71 8.53 -12.47 -12.76
C ALA A 71 7.23 -12.00 -13.44
N GLY A 72 7.33 -11.58 -14.70
CA GLY A 72 6.20 -11.08 -15.49
C GLY A 72 5.74 -9.65 -15.14
N LEU A 73 6.27 -9.04 -14.07
CA LEU A 73 5.99 -7.64 -13.75
C LEU A 73 6.79 -6.68 -14.64
N ALA A 74 6.20 -5.53 -14.97
CA ALA A 74 6.96 -4.45 -15.61
C ALA A 74 8.08 -3.96 -14.67
N PRO A 75 9.20 -3.42 -15.19
CA PRO A 75 10.34 -3.02 -14.35
C PRO A 75 9.99 -2.09 -13.17
N ARG A 76 9.05 -1.15 -13.36
CA ARG A 76 8.56 -0.26 -12.27
C ARG A 76 7.80 -1.03 -11.18
N GLN A 77 6.96 -1.99 -11.57
CA GLN A 77 6.19 -2.83 -10.63
C GLN A 77 7.11 -3.77 -9.86
N ALA A 78 8.06 -4.43 -10.52
CA ALA A 78 9.05 -5.27 -9.87
C ALA A 78 9.91 -4.48 -8.86
N ARG A 79 10.28 -3.23 -9.18
CA ARG A 79 10.93 -2.32 -8.22
C ARG A 79 10.04 -1.98 -7.04
N GLY A 80 8.76 -1.69 -7.27
CA GLY A 80 7.79 -1.43 -6.19
C GLY A 80 7.67 -2.60 -5.22
N VAL A 81 7.61 -3.83 -5.74
CA VAL A 81 7.64 -5.07 -4.94
C VAL A 81 8.93 -5.20 -4.14
N ALA A 82 10.09 -4.99 -4.78
CA ALA A 82 11.37 -5.07 -4.11
C ALA A 82 11.54 -3.99 -3.02
N GLU A 83 11.06 -2.77 -3.26
CA GLU A 83 11.03 -1.70 -2.27
C GLU A 83 10.13 -2.02 -1.08
N ALA A 84 8.94 -2.56 -1.32
CA ALA A 84 8.05 -2.99 -0.25
C ALA A 84 8.71 -4.07 0.62
N ALA A 85 9.31 -5.09 0.00
CA ALA A 85 10.06 -6.13 0.70
C ALA A 85 11.25 -5.55 1.49
N ARG A 86 11.98 -4.59 0.90
CA ARG A 86 13.11 -3.92 1.57
C ARG A 86 12.65 -3.14 2.80
N ARG A 87 11.51 -2.43 2.73
CA ARG A 87 10.94 -1.70 3.87
C ARG A 87 10.59 -2.65 5.02
N GLU A 88 9.97 -3.80 4.72
CA GLU A 88 9.65 -4.81 5.72
C GLU A 88 10.90 -5.36 6.42
N VAL A 89 11.94 -5.70 5.65
CA VAL A 89 13.21 -6.20 6.19
C VAL A 89 13.91 -5.15 7.04
N GLU A 90 13.95 -3.89 6.58
CA GLU A 90 14.61 -2.79 7.30
C GLU A 90 13.92 -2.48 8.62
N LEU A 91 12.59 -2.38 8.61
CA LEU A 91 11.80 -2.16 9.81
C LEU A 91 12.02 -3.30 10.80
N ALA A 92 11.85 -4.55 10.37
CA ALA A 92 11.98 -5.70 11.27
C ALA A 92 13.39 -5.85 11.88
N ARG A 93 14.44 -5.42 11.18
CA ARG A 93 15.82 -5.39 11.72
C ARG A 93 16.02 -4.30 12.76
N ARG A 94 15.35 -3.16 12.63
CA ARG A 94 15.50 -2.00 13.51
C ARG A 94 14.55 -2.02 14.69
N THR A 95 13.39 -2.65 14.55
CA THR A 95 12.30 -2.58 15.52
C THR A 95 11.81 -3.99 15.85
N GLY A 96 12.10 -4.43 17.07
CA GLY A 96 11.60 -5.69 17.63
C GLY A 96 10.62 -5.39 18.76
N HIS A 97 9.41 -5.96 18.69
CA HIS A 97 8.40 -5.76 19.72
C HIS A 97 7.38 -6.91 19.75
N PRO A 98 6.85 -7.32 20.93
CA PRO A 98 5.85 -8.40 21.02
C PRO A 98 4.58 -8.17 20.18
N ARG A 99 4.25 -6.90 19.92
CA ARG A 99 3.08 -6.47 19.12
C ARG A 99 3.37 -6.25 17.64
N LEU A 100 4.56 -6.58 17.15
CA LEU A 100 4.89 -6.56 15.72
C LEU A 100 5.20 -7.99 15.28
N VAL A 101 4.76 -8.37 14.07
CA VAL A 101 5.09 -9.68 13.51
C VAL A 101 6.60 -9.81 13.32
N ARG A 102 7.16 -10.89 13.84
CA ARG A 102 8.59 -11.14 13.76
C ARG A 102 8.98 -11.71 12.40
N LEU A 103 9.87 -11.00 11.71
CA LEU A 103 10.60 -11.53 10.56
C LEU A 103 11.70 -12.49 11.05
N LEU A 104 11.71 -13.70 10.52
CA LEU A 104 12.67 -14.75 10.83
C LEU A 104 13.83 -14.75 9.84
N ASP A 105 13.49 -14.63 8.54
CA ASP A 105 14.46 -14.69 7.45
C ASP A 105 13.90 -14.01 6.19
N SER A 106 14.78 -13.69 5.23
CA SER A 106 14.39 -13.24 3.90
C SER A 106 15.28 -13.83 2.82
N LEU A 107 14.67 -14.30 1.74
CA LEU A 107 15.38 -14.97 0.65
C LEU A 107 14.81 -14.60 -0.72
N VAL A 108 15.63 -14.75 -1.76
CA VAL A 108 15.20 -14.64 -3.16
C VAL A 108 15.19 -16.04 -3.75
N LEU A 109 14.05 -16.45 -4.30
CA LEU A 109 13.91 -17.76 -4.92
C LEU A 109 14.66 -17.80 -6.25
N SER A 110 15.51 -18.81 -6.40
CA SER A 110 15.98 -19.24 -7.71
C SER A 110 15.25 -20.53 -8.07
N ALA A 111 14.38 -20.45 -9.07
CA ALA A 111 13.48 -21.51 -9.49
C ALA A 111 13.40 -21.54 -11.02
N PRO A 112 14.49 -21.88 -11.74
CA PRO A 112 14.51 -21.90 -13.20
C PRO A 112 13.44 -22.84 -13.80
N GLU A 113 13.11 -23.92 -13.10
CA GLU A 113 12.05 -24.88 -13.48
C GLU A 113 10.63 -24.33 -13.26
N ARG A 114 10.48 -23.18 -12.59
CA ARG A 114 9.21 -22.49 -12.34
C ARG A 114 9.38 -20.99 -12.64
N PRO A 115 9.38 -20.59 -13.93
CA PRO A 115 9.71 -19.21 -14.34
C PRO A 115 8.85 -18.13 -13.70
N SER A 116 7.61 -18.43 -13.30
CA SER A 116 6.72 -17.47 -12.61
C SER A 116 7.11 -17.16 -11.17
N LEU A 117 7.98 -17.97 -10.55
CA LEU A 117 8.46 -17.81 -9.18
C LEU A 117 9.96 -17.52 -9.12
N ASP A 118 10.67 -17.61 -10.23
CA ASP A 118 12.08 -17.26 -10.30
C ASP A 118 12.28 -15.77 -10.01
N GLY A 119 13.22 -15.45 -9.12
CA GLY A 119 13.45 -14.10 -8.62
C GLY A 119 12.39 -13.58 -7.61
N ALA A 120 11.42 -14.40 -7.21
CA ALA A 120 10.45 -13.99 -6.19
C ALA A 120 11.13 -13.76 -4.84
N ILE A 121 10.73 -12.70 -4.15
CA ILE A 121 11.22 -12.40 -2.81
C ILE A 121 10.31 -13.09 -1.80
N VAL A 122 10.90 -13.79 -0.83
CA VAL A 122 10.17 -14.50 0.23
C VAL A 122 10.59 -13.96 1.58
N LEU A 123 9.60 -13.52 2.35
CA LEU A 123 9.77 -13.16 3.76
C LEU A 123 9.25 -14.30 4.62
N VAL A 124 10.12 -14.83 5.47
CA VAL A 124 9.78 -15.89 6.43
C VAL A 124 9.45 -15.22 7.75
N MET A 125 8.23 -15.40 8.24
CA MET A 125 7.69 -14.71 9.41
C MET A 125 7.15 -15.72 10.42
N GLU A 126 6.97 -15.28 11.67
CA GLU A 126 6.22 -16.08 12.63
C GLU A 126 4.78 -16.32 12.17
N ARG A 127 4.23 -17.50 12.48
CA ARG A 127 2.83 -17.84 12.15
C ARG A 127 1.89 -17.31 13.23
N ALA A 128 0.95 -16.46 12.81
CA ALA A 128 -0.23 -16.12 13.62
C ALA A 128 -1.34 -17.15 13.40
N ARG A 129 -2.39 -17.17 14.22
CA ARG A 129 -3.58 -18.02 14.05
C ARG A 129 -4.47 -17.51 12.92
N CYS A 130 -4.90 -16.25 12.99
CA CYS A 130 -5.78 -15.59 12.02
C CYS A 130 -5.52 -14.08 11.98
N SER A 131 -6.20 -13.37 11.07
CA SER A 131 -6.28 -11.90 11.08
C SER A 131 -7.42 -11.41 11.98
N LEU A 132 -7.42 -10.11 12.30
CA LEU A 132 -8.54 -9.47 12.98
C LEU A 132 -9.77 -9.46 12.06
N ARG A 133 -9.61 -9.32 10.74
CA ARG A 133 -10.72 -9.43 9.78
C ARG A 133 -11.49 -10.74 9.96
N ASP A 134 -10.79 -11.86 10.08
CA ASP A 134 -11.41 -13.18 10.26
C ASP A 134 -12.21 -13.27 11.58
N LEU A 135 -11.78 -12.56 12.63
CA LEU A 135 -12.50 -12.51 13.90
C LEU A 135 -13.76 -11.64 13.83
N LEU A 136 -13.74 -10.56 13.04
CA LEU A 136 -14.90 -9.68 12.90
C LEU A 136 -16.10 -10.41 12.29
N ASP A 137 -15.84 -11.33 11.35
CA ASP A 137 -16.88 -12.16 10.73
C ASP A 137 -17.53 -13.13 11.73
N GLY A 138 -16.81 -13.52 12.79
CA GLY A 138 -17.29 -14.39 13.88
C GLY A 138 -17.92 -13.65 15.06
N GLY A 139 -17.78 -12.31 15.11
CA GLY A 139 -18.22 -11.47 16.22
C GLY A 139 -17.22 -11.41 17.38
N VAL A 140 -17.07 -10.21 17.97
CA VAL A 140 -16.09 -9.94 19.03
C VAL A 140 -16.80 -9.41 20.27
N THR A 141 -16.53 -10.02 21.43
CA THR A 141 -17.06 -9.52 22.71
C THR A 141 -16.42 -8.19 23.10
N GLU A 142 -17.10 -7.37 23.90
CA GLU A 142 -16.52 -6.06 24.26
C GLU A 142 -15.17 -6.18 24.98
N ALA A 143 -15.04 -7.16 25.89
CA ALA A 143 -13.79 -7.39 26.62
C ALA A 143 -12.65 -7.87 25.70
N GLU A 144 -12.96 -8.70 24.71
CA GLU A 144 -11.99 -9.11 23.70
C GLU A 144 -11.60 -7.93 22.80
N GLY A 145 -12.58 -7.16 22.33
CA GLY A 145 -12.34 -5.93 21.56
C GLY A 145 -11.42 -4.96 22.31
N GLY A 146 -11.62 -4.79 23.63
CA GLY A 146 -10.75 -3.96 24.46
C GLY A 146 -9.30 -4.41 24.46
N ARG A 147 -9.06 -5.72 24.69
CA ARG A 147 -7.71 -6.30 24.63
C ARG A 147 -7.07 -6.15 23.24
N LEU A 148 -7.85 -6.36 22.18
CA LEU A 148 -7.40 -6.26 20.80
C LEU A 148 -6.96 -4.83 20.47
N ILE A 149 -7.83 -3.84 20.72
CA ILE A 149 -7.50 -2.42 20.47
C ILE A 149 -6.33 -1.98 21.35
N GLY A 150 -6.27 -2.40 22.62
CA GLY A 150 -5.14 -2.14 23.50
C GLY A 150 -3.81 -2.65 22.91
N GLY A 151 -3.78 -3.88 22.41
CA GLY A 151 -2.61 -4.44 21.75
C GLY A 151 -2.20 -3.71 20.46
N ILE A 152 -3.16 -3.24 19.67
CA ILE A 152 -2.90 -2.41 18.47
C ILE A 152 -2.27 -1.07 18.88
N CYS A 153 -2.85 -0.38 19.86
CA CYS A 153 -2.31 0.88 20.37
C CYS A 153 -0.88 0.70 20.89
N GLU A 154 -0.60 -0.37 21.63
CA GLU A 154 0.74 -0.67 22.13
C GLU A 154 1.76 -0.87 20.98
N GLY A 155 1.36 -1.59 19.92
CA GLY A 155 2.19 -1.79 18.72
C GLY A 155 2.45 -0.51 17.94
N LEU A 156 1.40 0.30 17.71
CA LEU A 156 1.53 1.60 17.03
C LEU A 156 2.39 2.57 17.83
N ALA A 157 2.21 2.61 19.15
CA ALA A 157 3.00 3.42 20.06
C ALA A 157 4.50 3.09 19.96
N HIS A 158 4.83 1.80 19.97
CA HIS A 158 6.21 1.37 19.70
C HIS A 158 6.71 1.85 18.33
N LEU A 159 5.93 1.59 17.27
CA LEU A 159 6.30 1.95 15.90
C LEU A 159 6.56 3.45 15.74
N HIS A 160 5.64 4.29 16.25
CA HIS A 160 5.73 5.75 16.19
C HIS A 160 6.93 6.28 16.97
N ARG A 161 7.23 5.73 18.17
CA ARG A 161 8.44 6.10 18.94
C ARG A 161 9.73 5.75 18.23
N THR A 162 9.76 4.67 17.46
CA THR A 162 10.92 4.27 16.66
C THR A 162 11.06 5.06 15.35
N GLY A 163 10.19 6.04 15.10
CA GLY A 163 10.26 6.91 13.94
C GLY A 163 9.60 6.33 12.69
N TRP A 164 8.66 5.39 12.82
CA TRP A 164 7.96 4.77 11.70
C TRP A 164 6.46 5.02 11.77
N VAL A 165 5.80 5.07 10.61
CA VAL A 165 4.35 5.09 10.44
C VAL A 165 3.94 3.85 9.66
N HIS A 166 2.87 3.16 10.08
CA HIS A 166 2.41 1.92 9.45
C HIS A 166 1.84 2.18 8.04
N THR A 167 1.02 3.21 7.88
CA THR A 167 0.38 3.70 6.64
C THR A 167 -0.64 2.80 5.94
N ASP A 168 -0.71 1.52 6.32
CA ASP A 168 -1.76 0.58 5.86
C ASP A 168 -2.34 -0.25 7.02
N LEU A 169 -2.68 0.42 8.13
CA LEU A 169 -3.36 -0.25 9.25
C LEU A 169 -4.81 -0.58 8.86
N LYS A 170 -5.19 -1.84 9.01
CA LYS A 170 -6.53 -2.38 8.72
C LYS A 170 -6.66 -3.76 9.39
N PRO A 171 -7.88 -4.31 9.56
CA PRO A 171 -8.09 -5.60 10.24
C PRO A 171 -7.31 -6.76 9.60
N GLU A 172 -7.08 -6.74 8.29
CA GLU A 172 -6.30 -7.78 7.58
C GLU A 172 -4.82 -7.78 8.00
N ASN A 173 -4.30 -6.61 8.39
CA ASN A 173 -2.89 -6.41 8.78
C ASN A 173 -2.68 -6.49 10.30
N VAL A 174 -3.74 -6.72 11.07
CA VAL A 174 -3.66 -7.02 12.51
C VAL A 174 -3.82 -8.52 12.69
N LEU A 175 -2.76 -9.21 13.08
CA LEU A 175 -2.74 -10.66 13.26
C LEU A 175 -2.94 -11.04 14.73
N ILE A 176 -3.53 -12.21 14.94
CA ILE A 176 -3.83 -12.76 16.26
C ILE A 176 -3.04 -14.04 16.45
N GLY A 177 -2.15 -14.07 17.43
CA GLY A 177 -1.38 -15.25 17.83
C GLY A 177 -2.28 -16.37 18.36
N ALA A 178 -1.72 -17.58 18.45
CA ALA A 178 -2.40 -18.71 19.06
C ALA A 178 -2.73 -18.46 20.55
N ASP A 179 -1.89 -17.70 21.23
CA ASP A 179 -2.07 -17.23 22.62
C ASP A 179 -3.02 -16.02 22.75
N GLY A 180 -3.65 -15.59 21.65
CA GLY A 180 -4.48 -14.39 21.60
C GLY A 180 -3.71 -13.07 21.55
N SER A 181 -2.37 -13.10 21.40
CA SER A 181 -1.56 -11.89 21.29
C SER A 181 -1.82 -11.14 19.97
N VAL A 182 -1.93 -9.82 20.03
CA VAL A 182 -2.02 -8.96 18.85
C VAL A 182 -0.64 -8.71 18.25
N LYS A 183 -0.53 -8.81 16.92
CA LYS A 183 0.68 -8.56 16.13
C LYS A 183 0.36 -7.73 14.88
N LEU A 184 0.89 -6.52 14.78
CA LEU A 184 0.81 -5.72 13.55
C LEU A 184 1.72 -6.32 12.48
N SER A 185 1.28 -6.29 11.23
CA SER A 185 1.95 -6.93 10.10
C SER A 185 1.82 -6.13 8.82
N ASP A 186 2.48 -6.59 7.76
CA ASP A 186 2.48 -5.97 6.43
C ASP A 186 3.03 -4.53 6.42
N PHE A 187 4.33 -4.42 6.68
CA PHE A 187 5.05 -3.14 6.70
C PHE A 187 5.54 -2.70 5.31
N GLY A 188 5.01 -3.27 4.22
CA GLY A 188 5.46 -2.97 2.85
C GLY A 188 5.26 -1.50 2.43
N LEU A 189 4.33 -0.81 3.10
CA LEU A 189 4.06 0.62 2.93
C LEU A 189 4.61 1.46 4.10
N ALA A 190 5.12 0.84 5.16
CA ALA A 190 5.58 1.54 6.34
C ALA A 190 6.66 2.58 5.98
N THR A 191 6.53 3.75 6.58
CA THR A 191 7.30 4.93 6.18
C THR A 191 8.09 5.47 7.36
N GLU A 192 9.39 5.63 7.17
CA GLU A 192 10.27 6.29 8.13
C GLU A 192 10.01 7.79 8.15
N LEU A 193 10.01 8.37 9.35
CA LEU A 193 9.81 9.79 9.59
C LEU A 193 11.14 10.55 9.48
N THR A 194 11.11 11.64 8.74
CA THR A 194 12.16 12.66 8.72
C THR A 194 11.64 13.89 9.46
N GLY A 195 11.92 13.96 10.76
CA GLY A 195 11.37 14.99 11.65
C GLY A 195 9.93 14.65 12.05
N THR A 196 8.96 15.43 11.59
CA THR A 196 7.54 15.29 12.01
C THR A 196 6.65 14.57 10.99
N HIS A 197 7.20 14.21 9.83
CA HIS A 197 6.47 13.56 8.74
C HIS A 197 7.42 12.66 7.94
N GLY A 198 6.86 11.75 7.15
CA GLY A 198 7.56 10.94 6.16
C GLY A 198 6.90 11.09 4.80
N HIS A 199 7.44 10.39 3.81
CA HIS A 199 6.86 10.36 2.46
C HIS A 199 6.60 8.92 2.06
N ALA A 200 5.33 8.61 1.85
CA ALA A 200 4.87 7.29 1.47
C ALA A 200 4.48 7.29 -0.02
N PRO A 201 4.57 6.15 -0.72
CA PRO A 201 4.01 6.04 -2.06
C PRO A 201 2.50 6.35 -2.07
N PRO A 202 1.92 6.70 -3.24
CA PRO A 202 0.48 6.91 -3.43
C PRO A 202 -0.30 5.59 -3.44
N MET A 203 -0.06 4.76 -2.43
CA MET A 203 -0.61 3.43 -2.24
C MET A 203 -1.21 3.31 -0.85
N GLY A 204 -2.11 2.36 -0.67
CA GLY A 204 -2.78 2.08 0.60
C GLY A 204 -4.23 1.69 0.37
N THR A 205 -4.88 1.21 1.42
CA THR A 205 -6.27 0.76 1.36
C THR A 205 -7.21 1.96 1.49
N LEU A 206 -7.93 2.30 0.41
CA LEU A 206 -8.76 3.51 0.31
C LEU A 206 -9.72 3.70 1.50
N ASP A 207 -10.29 2.61 2.01
CA ASP A 207 -11.22 2.62 3.13
C ASP A 207 -10.63 3.19 4.43
N TYR A 208 -9.31 3.06 4.61
CA TYR A 208 -8.61 3.45 5.82
C TYR A 208 -7.83 4.76 5.67
N LEU A 209 -7.91 5.42 4.50
CA LEU A 209 -7.16 6.64 4.23
C LEU A 209 -7.78 7.86 4.96
N PRO A 210 -6.98 8.66 5.67
CA PRO A 210 -7.46 9.90 6.28
C PRO A 210 -7.81 10.96 5.22
N PRO A 211 -8.66 11.95 5.55
CA PRO A 211 -9.17 12.92 4.58
C PRO A 211 -8.07 13.67 3.83
N GLU A 212 -6.97 14.01 4.51
CA GLU A 212 -5.87 14.74 3.89
C GLU A 212 -5.04 13.91 2.91
N ARG A 213 -5.05 12.56 3.01
CA ARG A 213 -4.32 11.68 2.08
C ARG A 213 -4.98 11.62 0.71
N TRP A 214 -6.30 11.76 0.64
CA TRP A 214 -7.04 11.84 -0.62
C TRP A 214 -6.75 13.11 -1.42
N ARG A 215 -6.36 14.19 -0.73
CA ARG A 215 -6.06 15.50 -1.33
C ARG A 215 -4.57 15.81 -1.33
N ALA A 216 -3.74 14.90 -0.86
CA ALA A 216 -2.31 15.14 -0.72
C ALA A 216 -1.68 15.27 -2.11
N PRO A 217 -0.94 16.36 -2.39
CA PRO A 217 -0.18 16.44 -3.62
C PRO A 217 0.90 15.35 -3.61
N LEU A 218 1.08 14.70 -4.76
CA LEU A 218 2.21 13.80 -4.97
C LEU A 218 3.45 14.65 -5.25
N GLY A 219 4.38 14.69 -4.31
CA GLY A 219 5.69 15.31 -4.49
C GLY A 219 6.73 14.31 -4.99
N ASP A 220 7.92 14.79 -5.31
CA ASP A 220 9.04 13.96 -5.81
C ASP A 220 9.43 12.81 -4.87
N LEU A 221 9.22 13.00 -3.57
CA LEU A 221 9.51 12.01 -2.52
C LEU A 221 8.32 11.11 -2.19
N GLY A 222 7.13 11.40 -2.72
CA GLY A 222 5.86 10.74 -2.39
C GLY A 222 4.87 11.64 -1.68
N MET A 223 3.81 11.04 -1.14
CA MET A 223 2.78 11.73 -0.38
C MET A 223 3.18 11.85 1.08
N GLN A 224 3.05 13.05 1.62
CA GLN A 224 3.39 13.33 3.00
C GLN A 224 2.48 12.57 3.97
N VAL A 225 3.08 11.82 4.92
CA VAL A 225 2.37 11.03 5.94
C VAL A 225 2.87 11.36 7.35
N ARG A 226 2.01 11.12 8.35
CA ARG A 226 2.29 11.38 9.77
C ARG A 226 1.73 10.23 10.62
N PRO A 227 2.19 10.08 11.88
CA PRO A 227 1.60 9.12 12.82
C PRO A 227 0.07 9.22 12.95
N THR A 228 -0.48 10.43 12.80
CA THR A 228 -1.93 10.68 12.84
C THR A 228 -2.73 10.06 11.68
N ALA A 229 -2.06 9.54 10.65
CA ALA A 229 -2.69 8.71 9.61
C ALA A 229 -3.04 7.32 10.17
N ASP A 230 -2.15 6.71 10.96
CA ASP A 230 -2.44 5.44 11.63
C ASP A 230 -3.52 5.62 12.71
N ILE A 231 -3.53 6.77 13.40
CA ILE A 231 -4.59 7.09 14.36
C ILE A 231 -5.97 7.17 13.68
N TRP A 232 -6.05 7.75 12.49
CA TRP A 232 -7.29 7.74 11.72
C TRP A 232 -7.73 6.31 11.38
N ALA A 233 -6.81 5.51 10.82
CA ALA A 233 -7.08 4.12 10.48
C ALA A 233 -7.52 3.30 11.72
N LEU A 234 -6.89 3.54 12.88
CA LEU A 234 -7.28 2.95 14.16
C LEU A 234 -8.71 3.32 14.54
N GLY A 235 -9.15 4.57 14.32
CA GLY A 235 -10.53 4.98 14.56
C GLY A 235 -11.56 4.19 13.75
N ILE A 236 -11.21 3.85 12.50
CA ILE A 236 -12.02 2.97 11.64
C ILE A 236 -12.03 1.55 12.20
N VAL A 237 -10.86 1.01 12.55
CA VAL A 237 -10.74 -0.35 13.12
C VAL A 237 -11.50 -0.48 14.45
N ILE A 238 -11.44 0.52 15.33
CA ILE A 238 -12.23 0.53 16.58
C ILE A 238 -13.72 0.42 16.24
N HIS A 239 -14.21 1.22 15.30
CA HIS A 239 -15.61 1.15 14.91
C HIS A 239 -15.96 -0.23 14.34
N GLU A 240 -15.16 -0.78 13.42
CA GLU A 240 -15.39 -2.11 12.83
C GLU A 240 -15.41 -3.22 13.90
N VAL A 241 -14.52 -3.16 14.90
CA VAL A 241 -14.49 -4.14 16.00
C VAL A 241 -15.80 -4.18 16.79
N PHE A 242 -16.37 -3.01 17.11
CA PHE A 242 -17.57 -2.94 17.94
C PHE A 242 -18.88 -2.84 17.14
N ALA A 243 -18.80 -2.63 15.82
CA ALA A 243 -19.94 -2.58 14.90
C ALA A 243 -20.01 -3.80 13.98
N SER A 244 -19.37 -4.91 14.36
CA SER A 244 -19.39 -6.19 13.60
C SER A 244 -18.96 -6.02 12.14
N GLY A 245 -17.82 -5.36 11.92
CA GLY A 245 -17.23 -5.14 10.60
C GLY A 245 -17.82 -3.96 9.81
N ALA A 246 -18.83 -3.26 10.33
CA ALA A 246 -19.41 -2.11 9.65
C ALA A 246 -18.46 -0.88 9.68
N SER A 247 -18.31 -0.24 8.52
CA SER A 247 -17.57 1.04 8.40
C SER A 247 -18.35 2.20 9.03
N PRO A 248 -17.68 3.16 9.71
CA PRO A 248 -18.31 4.39 10.22
C PRO A 248 -18.74 5.35 9.11
N PHE A 249 -18.22 5.18 7.89
CA PHE A 249 -18.57 5.99 6.73
C PHE A 249 -19.47 5.20 5.76
N PRO A 250 -20.59 5.78 5.30
CA PRO A 250 -21.51 5.10 4.40
C PRO A 250 -20.92 4.97 2.99
N GLY A 251 -21.26 3.88 2.31
CA GLY A 251 -20.90 3.65 0.92
C GLY A 251 -20.67 2.17 0.62
N ALA A 252 -21.19 1.72 -0.52
CA ALA A 252 -21.03 0.33 -0.97
C ALA A 252 -19.63 0.04 -1.52
N THR A 253 -18.88 1.07 -1.93
CA THR A 253 -17.53 0.94 -2.50
C THR A 253 -16.52 1.78 -1.72
N PRO A 254 -15.22 1.44 -1.79
CA PRO A 254 -14.18 2.25 -1.15
C PRO A 254 -14.15 3.70 -1.64
N ALA A 255 -14.41 3.93 -2.93
CA ALA A 255 -14.52 5.28 -3.48
C ALA A 255 -15.71 6.06 -2.90
N ALA A 256 -16.87 5.42 -2.71
CA ALA A 256 -18.04 6.06 -2.12
C ALA A 256 -17.81 6.39 -0.63
N ARG A 257 -17.18 5.48 0.12
CA ARG A 257 -16.78 5.74 1.51
C ARG A 257 -15.74 6.86 1.59
N GLY A 258 -14.77 6.87 0.69
CA GLY A 258 -13.82 7.98 0.52
C GLY A 258 -14.52 9.32 0.30
N ALA A 259 -15.53 9.38 -0.58
CA ALA A 259 -16.34 10.58 -0.76
C ALA A 259 -17.07 11.00 0.52
N ALA A 260 -17.65 10.06 1.27
CA ALA A 260 -18.29 10.34 2.55
C ALA A 260 -17.29 10.88 3.61
N VAL A 261 -16.06 10.35 3.64
CA VAL A 261 -14.97 10.88 4.45
C VAL A 261 -14.68 12.35 4.08
N GLN A 262 -14.68 12.69 2.80
CA GLN A 262 -14.46 14.07 2.34
C GLN A 262 -15.59 15.03 2.73
N GLU A 263 -16.86 14.58 2.66
CA GLU A 263 -18.02 15.34 3.12
C GLU A 263 -17.98 15.58 4.63
N TYR A 264 -17.64 14.54 5.40
CA TYR A 264 -17.45 14.64 6.84
C TYR A 264 -16.33 15.62 7.20
N ALA A 265 -15.17 15.50 6.56
CA ALA A 265 -14.03 16.35 6.84
C ALA A 265 -14.28 17.83 6.49
N ALA A 266 -15.15 18.09 5.51
CA ALA A 266 -15.60 19.43 5.16
C ALA A 266 -16.73 19.97 6.06
N GLY A 267 -17.17 19.21 7.07
CA GLY A 267 -18.27 19.58 7.97
C GLY A 267 -19.65 19.56 7.30
N ARG A 268 -19.78 18.98 6.10
CA ARG A 268 -21.04 18.88 5.36
C ARG A 268 -21.89 17.67 5.77
N ALA A 269 -21.27 16.68 6.39
CA ALA A 269 -21.95 15.52 6.97
C ALA A 269 -21.44 15.26 8.40
N PRO A 270 -22.30 14.82 9.34
CA PRO A 270 -21.85 14.41 10.66
C PRO A 270 -21.22 13.01 10.63
N LEU A 271 -20.30 12.73 11.55
CA LEU A 271 -19.86 11.36 11.83
C LEU A 271 -21.01 10.60 12.50
N ARG A 272 -21.52 9.57 11.84
CA ARG A 272 -22.57 8.71 12.38
C ARG A 272 -21.96 7.36 12.71
N MET A 273 -21.81 7.09 14.00
CA MET A 273 -21.36 5.79 14.48
C MET A 273 -22.55 4.94 14.86
N ASP A 274 -22.42 3.63 14.67
CA ASP A 274 -23.44 2.66 15.05
C ASP A 274 -23.72 2.74 16.56
N THR A 275 -25.01 2.70 16.93
CA THR A 275 -25.42 2.71 18.33
C THR A 275 -25.06 1.41 19.06
N ALA A 276 -24.79 0.33 18.32
CA ALA A 276 -24.23 -0.91 18.83
C ALA A 276 -22.82 -0.74 19.41
N VAL A 277 -22.05 0.26 18.95
CA VAL A 277 -20.73 0.57 19.49
C VAL A 277 -20.89 1.15 20.90
N PRO A 278 -20.31 0.56 21.96
CA PRO A 278 -20.42 1.08 23.31
C PRO A 278 -19.85 2.50 23.43
N GLU A 279 -20.43 3.31 24.32
CA GLU A 279 -20.18 4.75 24.39
C GLU A 279 -18.69 5.11 24.52
N PHE A 280 -17.95 4.40 25.37
CA PHE A 280 -16.51 4.60 25.52
C PHE A 280 -15.76 4.46 24.18
N TRP A 281 -16.02 3.38 23.45
CA TRP A 281 -15.38 3.09 22.17
C TRP A 281 -15.82 4.07 21.08
N ARG A 282 -17.07 4.52 21.12
CA ARG A 282 -17.59 5.53 20.20
C ARG A 282 -16.87 6.87 20.37
N VAL A 283 -16.65 7.30 21.62
CA VAL A 283 -15.89 8.52 21.91
C VAL A 283 -14.42 8.36 21.51
N LEU A 284 -13.80 7.23 21.84
CA LEU A 284 -12.41 6.95 21.48
C LEU A 284 -12.20 6.93 19.95
N ALA A 285 -13.09 6.28 19.21
CA ALA A 285 -13.07 6.28 17.75
C ALA A 285 -13.32 7.67 17.17
N ALA A 286 -14.23 8.47 17.74
CA ALA A 286 -14.51 9.83 17.26
C ALA A 286 -13.29 10.75 17.42
N ASP A 287 -12.56 10.64 18.51
CA ASP A 287 -11.29 11.35 18.72
C ASP A 287 -10.25 10.95 17.66
N CYS A 288 -10.14 9.65 17.38
CA CYS A 288 -9.27 9.12 16.33
C CYS A 288 -9.68 9.58 14.93
N LEU A 289 -10.97 9.78 14.69
CA LEU A 289 -11.54 10.21 13.42
C LEU A 289 -11.68 11.73 13.31
N ALA A 290 -11.01 12.53 14.16
CA ALA A 290 -11.07 13.98 14.01
C ALA A 290 -10.61 14.41 12.58
N PRO A 291 -11.28 15.36 11.90
CA PRO A 291 -11.08 15.62 10.47
C PRO A 291 -9.66 15.99 10.04
N THR A 292 -8.94 16.74 10.87
CA THR A 292 -7.60 17.24 10.54
C THR A 292 -6.53 16.52 11.34
N HIS A 293 -5.35 16.35 10.73
CA HIS A 293 -4.21 15.77 11.42
C HIS A 293 -3.83 16.55 12.69
N THR A 294 -4.03 17.88 12.71
CA THR A 294 -3.75 18.72 13.89
C THR A 294 -4.70 18.45 15.05
N ALA A 295 -5.99 18.22 14.76
CA ALA A 295 -6.95 17.83 15.78
C ALA A 295 -6.65 16.43 16.33
N ARG A 296 -6.24 15.50 15.44
CA ARG A 296 -5.85 14.14 15.84
C ARG A 296 -4.54 14.07 16.63
N ALA A 297 -3.65 15.06 16.51
CA ALA A 297 -2.32 15.01 17.10
C ALA A 297 -2.31 14.89 18.64
N ALA A 298 -3.41 15.24 19.32
CA ALA A 298 -3.56 15.05 20.77
C ALA A 298 -3.82 13.58 21.18
N HIS A 299 -4.19 12.72 20.23
CA HIS A 299 -4.61 11.34 20.45
C HIS A 299 -3.53 10.38 19.94
N THR A 300 -2.35 10.39 20.58
CA THR A 300 -1.28 9.45 20.23
C THR A 300 -1.68 8.02 20.61
N ALA A 301 -1.02 7.03 20.00
CA ALA A 301 -1.28 5.62 20.31
C ALA A 301 -1.04 5.32 21.80
N GLU A 302 -0.04 5.97 22.44
CA GLU A 302 0.19 5.90 23.88
C GLU A 302 -0.99 6.47 24.69
N SER A 303 -1.49 7.66 24.35
CA SER A 303 -2.56 8.28 25.13
C SER A 303 -3.88 7.53 24.98
N LEU A 304 -4.11 6.91 23.82
CA LEU A 304 -5.25 6.01 23.60
C LEU A 304 -5.11 4.72 24.40
N PHE A 305 -3.91 4.11 24.44
CA PHE A 305 -3.63 2.93 25.26
C PHE A 305 -3.88 3.20 26.76
N GLU A 306 -3.40 4.32 27.28
CA GLU A 306 -3.61 4.71 28.69
C GLU A 306 -5.10 4.87 29.04
N ARG A 307 -5.90 5.44 28.12
CA ARG A 307 -7.36 5.59 28.31
C ARG A 307 -8.07 4.24 28.35
N ILE A 308 -7.65 3.28 27.51
CA ILE A 308 -8.21 1.92 27.50
C ILE A 308 -7.87 1.20 28.80
N ALA A 309 -6.60 1.25 29.23
CA ALA A 309 -6.17 0.63 30.48
C ALA A 309 -6.90 1.21 31.70
N ALA A 310 -7.15 2.53 31.72
CA ALA A 310 -7.91 3.18 32.78
C ALA A 310 -9.39 2.74 32.82
N GLN A 311 -10.00 2.49 31.66
CA GLN A 311 -11.37 1.97 31.58
C GLN A 311 -11.48 0.55 32.12
N GLU A 312 -10.48 -0.31 31.84
CA GLU A 312 -10.42 -1.68 32.33
C GLU A 312 -10.14 -1.73 33.85
N GLY A 313 -9.19 -0.94 34.33
CA GLY A 313 -8.90 -0.83 35.77
C GLY A 313 -10.01 -0.15 36.59
N GLY A 314 -10.92 0.59 35.94
CA GLY A 314 -12.13 1.14 36.56
C GLY A 314 -13.32 0.17 36.60
N ARG A 315 -13.25 -0.96 35.86
CA ARG A 315 -14.25 -2.04 35.90
C ARG A 315 -13.99 -3.04 37.02
N GLU A 316 -12.74 -3.16 37.48
CA GLU A 316 -12.44 -3.78 38.77
C GLU A 316 -12.80 -2.80 39.89
N GLU A 317 -13.72 -3.20 40.79
CA GLU A 317 -14.08 -2.41 41.96
C GLU A 317 -12.82 -2.00 42.74
N PRO A 318 -12.59 -0.71 43.01
CA PRO A 318 -11.42 -0.30 43.76
C PRO A 318 -11.60 -0.71 45.23
N THR A 319 -10.84 -1.71 45.68
CA THR A 319 -10.50 -1.81 47.11
C THR A 319 -9.84 -0.50 47.55
N PRO A 320 -10.34 0.17 48.60
CA PRO A 320 -9.92 1.53 48.90
C PRO A 320 -8.57 1.50 49.62
N ARG A 321 -7.52 2.04 49.00
CA ARG A 321 -6.45 2.72 49.75
C ARG A 321 -5.61 3.69 48.92
N SER A 322 -5.45 4.86 49.54
CA SER A 322 -4.56 6.00 49.28
C SER A 322 -4.77 6.84 48.01
N ARG A 323 -5.70 7.80 48.16
CA ARG A 323 -5.61 9.14 47.55
C ARG A 323 -4.29 9.83 47.92
N ALA A 324 -3.60 10.39 46.94
CA ALA A 324 -2.69 11.53 47.14
C ALA A 324 -2.60 12.41 45.88
N ILE A 325 -3.49 13.40 45.82
CA ILE A 325 -3.25 14.80 45.48
C ILE A 325 -2.12 15.10 44.47
N ARG A 326 -2.49 15.64 43.29
CA ARG A 326 -1.76 16.77 42.71
C ARG A 326 -2.66 17.66 41.84
N VAL A 327 -3.22 18.69 42.48
CA VAL A 327 -3.78 19.89 41.85
C VAL A 327 -2.62 20.84 41.55
N TRP A 328 -2.46 21.33 40.32
CA TRP A 328 -1.80 22.63 40.09
C TRP A 328 -2.37 23.38 38.87
N ARG A 329 -3.23 24.35 39.23
CA ARG A 329 -3.50 25.68 38.68
C ARG A 329 -3.20 26.04 37.21
N ARG A 330 -4.27 26.51 36.57
CA ARG A 330 -4.31 27.49 35.46
C ARG A 330 -3.67 28.82 35.86
N THR A 331 -3.00 29.46 34.90
CA THR A 331 -2.98 30.93 34.78
C THR A 331 -2.86 31.35 33.31
N ARG A 332 -3.77 32.23 32.91
CA ARG A 332 -3.76 33.01 31.65
C ARG A 332 -2.90 34.26 31.85
N VAL A 333 -2.16 34.71 30.82
CA VAL A 333 -1.85 36.13 30.59
C VAL A 333 -1.82 36.39 29.07
N ALA A 334 -2.40 37.53 28.68
CA ALA A 334 -2.49 38.05 27.31
C ALA A 334 -1.71 39.39 27.19
N PHE A 335 -1.57 39.86 25.94
CA PHE A 335 -1.00 41.14 25.43
C PHE A 335 0.54 41.21 25.38
N LEU A 336 1.21 41.83 24.39
CA LEU A 336 0.87 42.97 23.53
C LEU A 336 1.73 42.94 22.23
N ALA A 337 1.26 43.58 21.16
CA ALA A 337 1.96 43.78 19.88
C ALA A 337 2.88 45.02 19.88
N VAL A 338 3.99 44.98 19.12
CA VAL A 338 4.60 46.18 18.49
C VAL A 338 5.25 45.80 17.15
N THR A 339 4.88 46.57 16.14
CA THR A 339 5.34 46.70 14.75
C THR A 339 6.76 47.26 14.59
N VAL A 340 7.50 46.84 13.55
CA VAL A 340 8.51 47.66 12.86
C VAL A 340 8.34 47.53 11.35
N CYS A 341 8.21 48.69 10.68
CA CYS A 341 8.15 48.88 9.24
C CYS A 341 9.52 48.72 8.57
N GLY A 342 9.52 48.33 7.30
CA GLY A 342 10.68 48.46 6.41
C GLY A 342 10.28 48.16 4.96
N ALA A 343 10.02 49.21 4.18
CA ALA A 343 9.62 49.16 2.78
C ALA A 343 10.79 48.81 1.84
N ALA A 344 10.52 48.09 0.75
CA ALA A 344 11.19 48.27 -0.54
C ALA A 344 10.36 47.63 -1.66
N GLY A 345 10.03 48.41 -2.69
CA GLY A 345 9.19 48.01 -3.81
C GLY A 345 9.95 47.41 -4.98
N ALA A 346 9.18 46.96 -5.97
CA ALA A 346 9.46 46.91 -7.42
C ALA A 346 8.26 46.17 -8.05
N ALA A 347 7.41 46.88 -8.79
CA ALA A 347 7.44 46.98 -10.25
C ALA A 347 6.61 45.89 -10.93
N ILE A 348 5.39 46.28 -11.31
CA ILE A 348 4.50 45.57 -12.23
C ILE A 348 5.05 45.77 -13.63
N TRP A 349 5.31 44.68 -14.35
CA TRP A 349 5.49 44.71 -15.81
C TRP A 349 4.44 43.80 -16.45
N SER A 350 3.52 44.45 -17.14
CA SER A 350 2.63 43.86 -18.14
C SER A 350 3.34 43.89 -19.50
N TYR A 351 3.34 42.77 -20.21
CA TYR A 351 3.56 42.74 -21.65
C TYR A 351 2.46 41.91 -22.30
N ALA A 352 1.81 42.53 -23.28
CA ALA A 352 0.89 41.94 -24.23
C ALA A 352 1.52 42.05 -25.63
N GLY A 353 1.08 41.17 -26.54
CA GLY A 353 1.38 41.18 -27.98
C GLY A 353 2.03 39.87 -28.42
N GLU A 354 1.68 39.24 -29.54
CA GLU A 354 0.76 39.54 -30.64
C GLU A 354 0.61 38.24 -31.45
N GLU A 355 -0.57 38.00 -32.03
CA GLU A 355 -0.80 36.99 -33.06
C GLU A 355 -0.50 37.57 -34.45
N GLY A 356 0.03 36.74 -35.36
CA GLY A 356 0.11 37.02 -36.80
C GLY A 356 0.89 35.95 -37.57
N PRO A 357 0.78 35.88 -38.90
CA PRO A 357 -0.15 34.96 -39.57
C PRO A 357 0.54 33.88 -40.43
N SER A 358 -0.25 32.86 -40.79
CA SER A 358 0.08 31.79 -41.75
C SER A 358 -0.02 32.24 -43.21
N ALA A 359 0.90 31.76 -44.07
CA ALA A 359 0.72 31.64 -45.52
C ALA A 359 1.52 30.44 -46.07
N PRO A 360 1.11 29.86 -47.22
CA PRO A 360 1.31 28.45 -47.56
C PRO A 360 2.48 28.19 -48.52
N SER A 361 2.96 26.95 -48.57
CA SER A 361 3.73 26.44 -49.71
C SER A 361 3.36 24.98 -50.00
N ASP A 362 2.65 24.77 -51.11
CA ASP A 362 2.63 23.49 -51.83
C ASP A 362 3.95 23.35 -52.60
N ALA A 363 4.60 22.20 -52.43
CA ALA A 363 5.23 21.40 -53.49
C ALA A 363 6.01 20.24 -52.87
N SER A 364 5.33 19.09 -52.87
CA SER A 364 5.81 17.73 -52.82
C SER A 364 7.28 17.50 -53.21
N ASP A 365 8.11 17.32 -52.19
CA ASP A 365 8.85 16.08 -52.01
C ASP A 365 8.27 15.48 -50.71
N GLU A 366 7.68 14.28 -50.74
CA GLU A 366 7.13 13.64 -49.53
C GLU A 366 8.27 13.30 -48.57
N LEU A 367 8.73 14.29 -47.82
CA LEU A 367 9.47 14.09 -46.59
C LEU A 367 8.59 13.23 -45.69
N PRO A 368 9.12 12.16 -45.08
CA PRO A 368 8.35 11.37 -44.14
C PRO A 368 7.80 12.32 -43.08
N ALA A 369 6.49 12.26 -42.83
CA ALA A 369 5.90 13.03 -41.74
C ALA A 369 6.65 12.66 -40.45
N GLN A 370 6.93 13.64 -39.59
CA GLN A 370 7.69 13.42 -38.37
C GLN A 370 6.84 13.68 -37.14
N ILE A 371 7.17 12.97 -36.07
CA ILE A 371 6.53 13.13 -34.77
C ILE A 371 7.58 13.24 -33.67
N ARG A 372 7.40 14.20 -32.76
CA ARG A 372 8.23 14.34 -31.58
C ARG A 372 7.65 13.51 -30.45
N VAL A 373 8.51 12.68 -29.88
CA VAL A 373 8.22 11.88 -28.69
C VAL A 373 8.10 12.81 -27.48
N PHE A 374 7.00 12.69 -26.76
CA PHE A 374 6.72 13.42 -25.54
C PHE A 374 6.58 12.44 -24.38
N ASN A 375 7.42 12.61 -23.37
CA ASN A 375 7.26 11.98 -22.07
C ASN A 375 6.54 12.94 -21.11
N ALA A 376 5.41 12.53 -20.53
CA ALA A 376 4.62 13.33 -19.59
C ALA A 376 5.34 13.54 -18.25
N GLU A 377 6.25 12.65 -17.87
CA GLU A 377 7.06 12.76 -16.66
C GLU A 377 8.06 13.92 -16.77
N ARG A 378 7.83 15.02 -16.01
CA ARG A 378 8.68 16.24 -16.05
C ARG A 378 10.16 15.97 -15.82
N GLY A 379 10.48 15.05 -14.89
CA GLY A 379 11.87 14.65 -14.62
C GLY A 379 12.59 14.00 -15.80
N CYS A 380 11.86 13.58 -16.84
CA CYS A 380 12.39 13.00 -18.06
C CYS A 380 12.42 13.97 -19.26
N GLN A 381 11.89 15.18 -19.11
CA GLN A 381 11.82 16.18 -20.20
C GLN A 381 13.14 16.94 -20.35
N ASP A 382 13.80 17.25 -19.23
CA ASP A 382 15.01 18.09 -19.19
C ASP A 382 16.32 17.28 -19.21
N ARG A 383 16.24 15.98 -19.50
CA ARG A 383 17.37 15.04 -19.42
C ARG A 383 17.98 14.73 -20.78
N ALA A 384 19.25 15.09 -20.95
CA ALA A 384 20.03 14.79 -22.16
C ALA A 384 20.76 13.44 -22.11
N ASP A 385 20.83 12.79 -20.95
CA ASP A 385 21.65 11.60 -20.68
C ASP A 385 21.02 10.27 -21.12
N ARG A 386 19.89 10.31 -21.86
CA ARG A 386 19.12 9.14 -22.33
C ARG A 386 19.00 8.05 -21.25
N ASP A 387 18.70 8.46 -20.01
CA ASP A 387 18.55 7.53 -18.89
C ASP A 387 17.57 6.40 -19.26
N PRO A 388 17.96 5.11 -19.13
CA PRO A 388 17.08 3.98 -19.41
C PRO A 388 15.72 4.05 -18.69
N GLN A 389 15.66 4.72 -17.52
CA GLN A 389 14.45 4.93 -16.74
C GLN A 389 13.45 5.90 -17.39
N CYS A 390 13.93 6.81 -18.24
CA CYS A 390 13.11 7.78 -18.99
C CYS A 390 12.74 7.33 -20.41
N SER A 391 13.05 6.08 -20.73
CA SER A 391 12.84 5.50 -22.05
C SER A 391 11.39 5.04 -22.23
N LEU A 392 10.82 5.28 -23.41
CA LEU A 392 9.47 4.90 -23.83
C LEU A 392 9.54 3.74 -24.82
N GLY A 393 8.53 2.88 -24.78
CA GLY A 393 8.41 1.72 -25.66
C GLY A 393 7.62 2.01 -26.93
N LEU A 394 8.00 1.38 -28.04
CA LEU A 394 7.17 1.36 -29.24
C LEU A 394 6.46 0.01 -29.34
N ALA A 395 5.14 0.00 -29.48
CA ALA A 395 4.36 -1.24 -29.48
C ALA A 395 4.55 -2.03 -30.79
N ILE A 396 4.42 -3.36 -30.72
CA ILE A 396 4.43 -4.26 -31.87
C ILE A 396 3.06 -4.23 -32.55
N ASP A 397 1.98 -4.37 -31.77
CA ASP A 397 0.58 -4.38 -32.23
C ASP A 397 -0.27 -3.37 -31.44
N PRO A 398 -0.86 -2.35 -32.09
CA PRO A 398 -1.67 -1.33 -31.43
C PRO A 398 -3.06 -1.84 -31.03
N MET A 399 -3.44 -3.06 -31.41
CA MET A 399 -4.71 -3.70 -31.00
C MET A 399 -4.56 -4.59 -29.76
N ARG A 400 -3.32 -4.85 -29.30
CA ARG A 400 -3.03 -5.69 -28.12
C ARG A 400 -2.73 -4.82 -26.88
N PRO A 401 -2.92 -5.38 -25.66
CA PRO A 401 -2.49 -4.73 -24.42
C PRO A 401 -1.04 -4.25 -24.48
N TYR A 402 -0.78 -3.03 -24.01
CA TYR A 402 0.56 -2.44 -23.98
C TYR A 402 1.38 -3.02 -22.82
N THR A 403 2.07 -4.11 -23.11
CA THR A 403 2.84 -4.93 -22.16
C THR A 403 4.26 -5.15 -22.70
N ALA A 404 5.18 -5.65 -21.87
CA ALA A 404 6.57 -5.87 -22.28
C ALA A 404 6.72 -6.83 -23.48
N GLU A 405 5.81 -7.80 -23.62
CA GLU A 405 5.76 -8.75 -24.75
C GLU A 405 5.28 -8.11 -26.06
N ASN A 406 4.65 -6.94 -25.98
CA ASN A 406 4.09 -6.21 -27.12
C ASN A 406 4.86 -4.92 -27.42
N VAL A 407 6.14 -4.85 -27.06
CA VAL A 407 7.01 -3.68 -27.27
C VAL A 407 8.31 -4.13 -27.92
N VAL A 408 8.79 -3.40 -28.93
CA VAL A 408 10.08 -3.68 -29.58
C VAL A 408 11.25 -3.40 -28.62
N PRO A 409 12.40 -4.08 -28.76
CA PRO A 409 13.56 -3.84 -27.90
C PRO A 409 14.10 -2.40 -27.96
N THR A 410 13.96 -1.74 -29.12
CA THR A 410 14.38 -0.36 -29.33
C THR A 410 13.54 0.60 -28.51
N ARG A 411 14.22 1.48 -27.76
CA ARG A 411 13.59 2.51 -26.92
C ARG A 411 13.71 3.89 -27.54
N VAL A 412 12.80 4.79 -27.16
CA VAL A 412 12.79 6.21 -27.58
C VAL A 412 12.68 7.11 -26.34
N TRP A 413 13.15 8.34 -26.41
CA TRP A 413 13.19 9.27 -25.29
C TRP A 413 12.45 10.56 -25.62
N HIS A 414 12.14 11.35 -24.58
CA HIS A 414 11.58 12.68 -24.77
C HIS A 414 12.43 13.49 -25.76
N GLY A 415 11.77 14.13 -26.72
CA GLY A 415 12.42 14.96 -27.73
C GLY A 415 12.93 14.19 -28.95
N ASP A 416 13.00 12.85 -28.93
CA ASP A 416 13.32 12.05 -30.11
C ASP A 416 12.31 12.35 -31.23
N VAL A 417 12.80 12.41 -32.47
CA VAL A 417 11.98 12.66 -33.65
C VAL A 417 11.92 11.37 -34.45
N LEU A 418 10.70 10.89 -34.72
CA LEU A 418 10.45 9.64 -35.42
C LEU A 418 9.73 9.90 -36.73
N ASP A 419 10.13 9.19 -37.79
CA ASP A 419 9.40 9.17 -39.06
C ASP A 419 8.11 8.35 -38.88
N ILE A 420 6.97 8.90 -39.32
CA ILE A 420 5.64 8.31 -39.25
C ILE A 420 5.04 8.11 -40.64
N ASP A 421 4.34 6.99 -40.81
CA ASP A 421 3.73 6.64 -42.10
C ASP A 421 2.20 6.88 -42.10
N CYS A 422 1.51 6.43 -41.05
CA CYS A 422 0.05 6.36 -41.01
C CYS A 422 -0.46 6.25 -39.55
N GLN A 423 -1.77 6.34 -39.34
CA GLN A 423 -2.40 6.27 -38.01
C GLN A 423 -3.53 5.23 -37.91
N ILE A 424 -3.80 4.77 -36.68
CA ILE A 424 -4.99 4.00 -36.30
C ILE A 424 -5.77 4.79 -35.24
N PRO A 425 -7.03 5.20 -35.51
CA PRO A 425 -7.81 5.99 -34.53
C PRO A 425 -8.42 5.19 -33.36
N ARG A 426 -8.54 3.87 -33.50
CA ARG A 426 -9.24 2.98 -32.54
C ARG A 426 -8.42 1.73 -32.24
N GLY A 427 -7.24 1.91 -31.68
CA GLY A 427 -6.45 0.83 -31.08
C GLY A 427 -6.82 0.58 -29.62
N GLN A 428 -6.03 -0.27 -28.98
CA GLN A 428 -6.06 -0.47 -27.53
C GLN A 428 -5.90 0.87 -26.82
N SER A 429 -6.69 1.09 -25.78
CA SER A 429 -6.60 2.30 -24.98
C SER A 429 -5.32 2.30 -24.13
N ILE A 430 -4.65 3.46 -24.08
CA ILE A 430 -3.50 3.71 -23.22
C ILE A 430 -3.75 4.99 -22.43
N ILE A 431 -3.42 4.91 -21.15
CA ILE A 431 -3.39 6.03 -20.22
C ILE A 431 -1.90 6.35 -19.96
N ASP A 432 -1.52 7.62 -20.01
CA ASP A 432 -0.16 8.06 -19.63
C ASP A 432 -0.03 8.32 -18.13
N GLU A 433 1.11 8.87 -17.71
CA GLU A 433 1.42 9.17 -16.31
C GLU A 433 0.62 10.36 -15.73
N GLU A 434 -0.14 11.09 -16.55
CA GLU A 434 -1.01 12.21 -16.15
C GLU A 434 -2.51 11.86 -16.31
N ASP A 435 -2.85 10.57 -16.37
CA ASP A 435 -4.20 10.05 -16.57
C ASP A 435 -4.87 10.47 -17.90
N LEU A 436 -4.09 10.86 -18.91
CA LEU A 436 -4.62 11.14 -20.25
C LEU A 436 -4.78 9.85 -21.05
N GLU A 437 -6.01 9.58 -21.47
CA GLU A 437 -6.36 8.39 -22.23
C GLU A 437 -6.36 8.65 -23.76
N SER A 438 -5.81 7.72 -24.54
CA SER A 438 -5.97 7.72 -26.00
C SER A 438 -6.07 6.33 -26.60
N THR A 439 -6.96 6.19 -27.58
CA THR A 439 -7.06 5.03 -28.47
C THR A 439 -6.34 5.25 -29.81
N ARG A 440 -5.67 6.39 -30.00
CA ARG A 440 -5.03 6.73 -31.27
C ARG A 440 -3.56 6.32 -31.25
N TRP A 441 -3.10 5.76 -32.37
CA TRP A 441 -1.75 5.24 -32.55
C TRP A 441 -1.14 5.70 -33.88
N PHE A 442 0.18 5.91 -33.88
CA PHE A 442 0.97 6.28 -35.04
C PHE A 442 1.96 5.18 -35.39
N ARG A 443 2.03 4.78 -36.66
CA ARG A 443 3.04 3.82 -37.12
C ARG A 443 4.35 4.56 -37.38
N VAL A 444 5.38 4.22 -36.61
CA VAL A 444 6.70 4.85 -36.63
C VAL A 444 7.76 3.91 -37.23
N ARG A 445 8.78 4.48 -37.86
CA ARG A 445 10.01 3.76 -38.19
C ARG A 445 10.87 3.59 -36.93
N VAL A 446 11.34 2.37 -36.69
CA VAL A 446 12.17 2.06 -35.52
C VAL A 446 13.58 2.65 -35.73
N PRO A 447 14.08 3.54 -34.85
CA PRO A 447 15.42 4.09 -34.98
C PRO A 447 16.50 3.00 -34.87
N HIS A 448 17.56 3.08 -35.67
CA HIS A 448 18.72 2.19 -35.62
C HIS A 448 18.42 0.69 -35.85
N ALA A 449 17.25 0.36 -36.42
CA ALA A 449 16.89 -0.98 -36.89
C ALA A 449 16.95 -1.06 -38.42
N ASP A 450 16.73 -2.26 -38.98
CA ASP A 450 16.59 -2.43 -40.43
C ASP A 450 15.59 -1.41 -41.02
N ALA A 451 15.85 -0.90 -42.22
CA ALA A 451 15.08 0.20 -42.84
C ALA A 451 13.56 -0.07 -42.95
N GLN A 452 13.15 -1.35 -42.85
CA GLN A 452 11.76 -1.79 -42.91
C GLN A 452 11.10 -2.02 -41.54
N ALA A 453 11.83 -1.97 -40.43
CA ALA A 453 11.26 -2.17 -39.10
C ALA A 453 10.25 -1.06 -38.76
N ARG A 454 9.05 -1.47 -38.35
CA ARG A 454 7.95 -0.58 -37.95
C ARG A 454 7.42 -0.97 -36.59
N ALA A 455 7.03 0.03 -35.80
CA ALA A 455 6.40 -0.13 -34.50
C ALA A 455 5.35 0.98 -34.31
N TRP A 456 4.73 1.04 -33.14
CA TRP A 456 3.60 1.93 -32.89
C TRP A 456 3.83 2.83 -31.68
N LEU A 457 3.66 4.14 -31.88
CA LEU A 457 3.69 5.15 -30.84
C LEU A 457 2.24 5.57 -30.49
N PRO A 458 1.80 5.45 -29.23
CA PRO A 458 0.47 5.90 -28.84
C PRO A 458 0.40 7.43 -28.77
N ALA A 459 -0.76 8.00 -29.08
CA ALA A 459 -0.92 9.44 -29.21
C ALA A 459 -0.81 10.22 -27.90
N VAL A 460 -0.80 9.54 -26.75
CA VAL A 460 -0.46 10.15 -25.43
C VAL A 460 1.04 10.45 -25.31
N ARG A 461 1.89 9.86 -26.18
CA ARG A 461 3.35 10.04 -26.18
C ARG A 461 3.82 11.08 -27.19
N THR A 462 2.95 12.00 -27.56
CA THR A 462 3.27 13.13 -28.42
C THR A 462 2.29 14.27 -28.18
N LYS A 463 2.73 15.51 -28.41
CA LYS A 463 1.85 16.67 -28.48
C LYS A 463 1.45 17.02 -29.91
N ASP A 464 2.13 16.41 -30.89
CA ASP A 464 1.89 16.69 -32.29
C ASP A 464 0.58 16.04 -32.75
N ARG A 465 -0.13 16.73 -33.65
CA ARG A 465 -1.40 16.25 -34.23
C ARG A 465 -1.33 16.21 -35.76
N PRO A 466 -0.40 15.44 -36.35
CA PRO A 466 -0.24 15.39 -37.80
C PRO A 466 -1.45 14.75 -38.48
N ALA A 467 -1.87 15.30 -39.61
CA ALA A 467 -2.89 14.69 -40.46
C ALA A 467 -2.25 13.55 -41.27
N LEU A 468 -2.59 12.31 -40.94
CA LEU A 468 -2.03 11.11 -41.57
C LEU A 468 -3.12 10.21 -42.17
N PRO A 469 -2.81 9.48 -43.26
CA PRO A 469 -3.69 8.44 -43.77
C PRO A 469 -3.87 7.30 -42.76
N ARG A 470 -4.96 6.54 -42.89
CA ARG A 470 -5.21 5.37 -42.03
C ARG A 470 -4.37 4.19 -42.47
N CYS A 471 -3.77 3.48 -41.51
CA CYS A 471 -3.04 2.26 -41.82
C CYS A 471 -4.00 1.14 -42.27
N PRO A 472 -3.58 0.27 -43.21
CA PRO A 472 -4.32 -0.96 -43.50
C PRO A 472 -4.36 -1.84 -42.24
N LEU A 473 -5.53 -2.42 -41.94
CA LEU A 473 -5.73 -3.29 -40.78
C LEU A 473 -4.82 -4.52 -40.89
N PRO A 474 -4.12 -4.93 -39.80
CA PRO A 474 -3.29 -6.11 -39.82
C PRO A 474 -4.14 -7.35 -40.13
N THR A 475 -3.70 -8.17 -41.07
CA THR A 475 -4.35 -9.44 -41.37
C THR A 475 -4.10 -10.39 -40.20
N PRO A 476 -5.12 -11.04 -39.62
CA PRO A 476 -4.91 -11.96 -38.51
C PRO A 476 -4.00 -13.10 -38.96
N THR A 477 -2.81 -13.17 -38.39
CA THR A 477 -1.90 -14.32 -38.49
C THR A 477 -2.56 -15.49 -37.77
N ARG A 478 -2.73 -16.61 -38.48
CA ARG A 478 -3.29 -17.87 -37.99
C ARG A 478 -2.34 -18.58 -37.03
#